data_AF-A0A1Y4THH1-F1
#
_entry.id   AF-A0A1Y4THH1-F1
#
_cell.length_a   1.000
_cell.length_b   1.000
_cell.length_c   1.000
_cell.angle_alpha   90.00
_cell.angle_beta   90.00
_cell.angle_gamma   90.00
#
_symmetry.space_group_name_H-M   'P 1'
#
loop_
_entity.id
_entity.type
_entity.pdbx_description
1 polymer ?
#
loop_
_entity_poly.entity_id
_entity_poly.type
_entity_poly.pdbx_seq_one_letter_code
_entity_poly.pdbx_strand_id
1 'polypeptide(L)'
;MIYTMMQVCKEADMTYQALKFYCNEGLVPYVKRDHNNRRVFDERDLKWIKDLVCLKRCGMSIQEMKEYLELCLQGPSSIPQRKQMLERKQEALRSTIQQLEESVAYIDWKQTFYDEVLAGKRPYESNLIPAGGQTEYAKTGRDPNL
;
A
#
# COMPACT_ATOMS: atom_id res chain seq x y z
N MET A 1 11.77 -27.76 -6.41
CA MET A 1 12.57 -26.99 -7.39
C MET A 1 13.42 -25.94 -6.66
N ILE A 2 14.57 -25.53 -7.22
CA ILE A 2 15.38 -24.42 -6.68
C ILE A 2 15.24 -23.20 -7.60
N TYR A 3 15.05 -22.04 -7.01
CA TYR A 3 14.83 -20.75 -7.66
C TYR A 3 15.99 -19.80 -7.37
N THR A 4 16.42 -19.08 -8.40
CA THR A 4 17.33 -17.94 -8.26
C THR A 4 16.56 -16.71 -7.78
N MET A 5 17.30 -15.72 -7.25
CA MET A 5 16.79 -14.38 -6.94
C MET A 5 15.87 -13.80 -8.03
N MET A 6 16.30 -13.84 -9.29
CA MET A 6 15.53 -13.28 -10.41
C MET A 6 14.24 -14.04 -10.68
N GLN A 7 14.26 -15.37 -10.57
CA GLN A 7 13.06 -16.18 -10.72
C GLN A 7 12.06 -15.89 -9.61
N VAL A 8 12.51 -15.80 -8.35
CA VAL A 8 11.63 -15.43 -7.23
C VAL A 8 11.05 -14.03 -7.42
N CYS A 9 11.86 -13.06 -7.84
CA CYS A 9 11.39 -11.71 -8.16
C CYS A 9 10.24 -11.72 -9.18
N LYS A 10 10.39 -12.51 -10.26
CA LYS A 10 9.34 -12.69 -11.27
C LYS A 10 8.08 -13.35 -10.71
N GLU A 11 8.26 -14.42 -9.93
CA GLU A 11 7.15 -15.22 -9.40
C GLU A 11 6.37 -14.52 -8.28
N ALA A 12 7.04 -13.69 -7.48
CA ALA A 12 6.46 -12.96 -6.36
C ALA A 12 6.10 -11.51 -6.69
N ASP A 13 6.29 -11.07 -7.95
CA ASP A 13 6.06 -9.70 -8.40
C ASP A 13 6.82 -8.68 -7.51
N MET A 14 8.12 -8.92 -7.35
CA MET A 14 9.01 -8.09 -6.54
C MET A 14 10.19 -7.59 -7.37
N THR A 15 10.69 -6.41 -7.03
CA THR A 15 11.99 -5.96 -7.53
C THR A 15 13.12 -6.71 -6.83
N TYR A 16 14.27 -6.85 -7.51
CA TYR A 16 15.48 -7.43 -6.90
C TYR A 16 15.91 -6.68 -5.63
N GLN A 17 15.79 -5.35 -5.63
CA GLN A 17 16.09 -4.50 -4.48
C GLN A 17 15.18 -4.83 -3.29
N ALA A 18 13.87 -4.99 -3.52
CA ALA A 18 12.91 -5.33 -2.48
C ALA A 18 13.18 -6.73 -1.89
N LEU A 19 13.40 -7.74 -2.74
CA LEU A 19 13.71 -9.09 -2.25
C LEU A 19 15.06 -9.14 -1.53
N LYS A 20 16.06 -8.40 -2.02
CA LYS A 20 17.37 -8.28 -1.36
C LYS A 20 17.22 -7.64 0.01
N PHE A 21 16.41 -6.59 0.10
CA PHE A 21 16.08 -5.94 1.36
C PHE A 21 15.42 -6.91 2.34
N TYR A 22 14.40 -7.68 1.91
CA TYR A 22 13.74 -8.66 2.79
C TYR A 22 14.70 -9.73 3.30
N CYS A 23 15.59 -10.23 2.45
CA CYS A 23 16.62 -11.18 2.86
C CYS A 23 17.60 -10.56 3.87
N ASN A 24 18.00 -9.30 3.67
CA ASN A 24 18.94 -8.61 4.55
C ASN A 24 18.32 -8.26 5.90
N GLU A 25 17.02 -7.92 5.91
CA GLU A 25 16.25 -7.65 7.13
C GLU A 25 15.93 -8.92 7.93
N GLY A 26 16.23 -10.11 7.40
CA GLY A 26 15.97 -11.38 8.06
C GLY A 26 14.52 -11.88 7.93
N LEU A 27 13.71 -11.27 7.05
CA LEU A 27 12.32 -11.70 6.83
C LEU A 27 12.21 -13.05 6.11
N VAL A 28 13.23 -13.42 5.35
CA VAL A 28 13.33 -14.74 4.72
C VAL A 28 14.37 -15.53 5.51
N PRO A 29 13.96 -16.38 6.47
CA PRO A 29 14.90 -17.15 7.27
C PRO A 29 15.54 -18.26 6.42
N TYR A 30 16.76 -18.68 6.79
CA TYR A 30 17.43 -19.86 6.22
C TYR A 30 17.72 -19.83 4.71
N VAL A 31 17.87 -18.64 4.10
CA VAL A 31 18.21 -18.51 2.68
C VAL A 31 19.48 -19.29 2.33
N LYS A 32 19.33 -20.25 1.43
CA LYS A 32 20.42 -21.12 0.95
C LYS A 32 21.30 -20.38 -0.05
N ARG A 33 22.50 -20.91 -0.26
CA ARG A 33 23.43 -20.42 -1.28
C ARG A 33 23.93 -21.54 -2.19
N ASP A 34 24.13 -21.22 -3.46
CA ASP A 34 24.73 -22.14 -4.43
C ASP A 34 26.28 -22.16 -4.34
N HIS A 35 26.91 -22.96 -5.19
CA HIS A 35 28.37 -23.09 -5.28
C HIS A 35 29.08 -21.78 -5.69
N ASN A 36 28.36 -20.84 -6.31
CA ASN A 36 28.86 -19.51 -6.66
C ASN A 36 28.50 -18.46 -5.60
N ASN A 37 28.12 -18.89 -4.39
CA ASN A 37 27.72 -18.05 -3.26
C ASN A 37 26.50 -17.14 -3.54
N ARG A 38 25.65 -17.49 -4.52
CA ARG A 38 24.42 -16.76 -4.84
C ARG A 38 23.26 -17.30 -4.03
N ARG A 39 22.37 -16.40 -3.57
CA ARG A 39 21.15 -16.78 -2.85
C ARG A 39 20.24 -17.60 -3.76
N VAL A 40 19.79 -18.74 -3.24
CA VAL A 40 18.85 -19.65 -3.89
C VAL A 40 17.75 -20.02 -2.90
N PHE A 41 16.56 -20.25 -3.44
CA PHE A 41 15.33 -20.41 -2.69
C PHE A 41 14.66 -21.70 -3.12
N ASP A 42 14.04 -22.43 -2.19
CA ASP A 42 13.16 -23.54 -2.55
C ASP A 42 11.69 -23.10 -2.65
N GLU A 43 10.80 -24.05 -2.89
CA GLU A 43 9.37 -23.78 -3.01
C GLU A 43 8.72 -23.25 -1.73
N ARG A 44 9.24 -23.61 -0.55
CA ARG A 44 8.72 -23.11 0.73
C ARG A 44 9.14 -21.66 0.91
N ASP A 45 10.39 -21.34 0.59
CA ASP A 45 10.89 -19.97 0.60
C ASP A 45 10.07 -19.08 -0.34
N LEU A 46 9.78 -19.56 -1.57
CA LEU A 46 8.97 -18.81 -2.53
C LEU A 46 7.55 -18.55 -2.01
N LYS A 47 6.89 -19.55 -1.41
CA LYS A 47 5.56 -19.38 -0.81
C LYS A 47 5.60 -18.35 0.33
N TRP A 48 6.58 -18.47 1.22
CA TRP A 48 6.75 -17.51 2.31
C TRP A 48 7.01 -16.09 1.81
N ILE A 49 7.81 -15.92 0.77
CA ILE A 49 8.06 -14.61 0.17
C ILE A 49 6.76 -14.01 -0.39
N LYS A 50 5.91 -14.82 -1.05
CA LYS A 50 4.58 -14.37 -1.50
C LYS A 50 3.70 -13.96 -0.31
N ASP A 51 3.74 -14.70 0.79
CA ASP A 51 3.03 -14.34 2.02
C ASP A 51 3.51 -12.99 2.57
N LEU A 52 4.83 -12.74 2.61
CA LEU A 52 5.39 -11.44 3.02
C LEU A 52 4.92 -10.29 2.13
N VAL A 53 4.82 -10.49 0.81
CA VAL A 53 4.24 -9.48 -0.09
C VAL A 53 2.79 -9.19 0.29
N CYS A 54 1.99 -10.21 0.57
CA CYS A 54 0.61 -10.05 1.02
C CYS A 54 0.53 -9.31 2.38
N LEU A 55 1.34 -9.71 3.36
CA LEU A 55 1.39 -9.04 4.68
C LEU A 55 1.75 -7.56 4.53
N LYS A 56 2.71 -7.24 3.65
CA LYS A 56 3.06 -5.85 3.36
C LYS A 56 1.90 -5.08 2.73
N ARG A 57 1.16 -5.70 1.79
CA ARG A 57 -0.06 -5.11 1.18
C ARG A 57 -1.18 -4.92 2.20
N CYS A 58 -1.27 -5.75 3.24
CA CYS A 58 -2.18 -5.58 4.36
C CYS A 58 -1.77 -4.44 5.33
N GLY A 59 -0.78 -3.63 4.99
CA GLY A 59 -0.34 -2.50 5.81
C GLY A 59 0.51 -2.92 7.02
N MET A 60 1.13 -4.11 7.00
CA MET A 60 2.13 -4.44 8.01
C MET A 60 3.43 -3.67 7.77
N SER A 61 3.98 -3.10 8.84
CA SER A 61 5.33 -2.58 8.87
C SER A 61 6.37 -3.72 8.80
N ILE A 62 7.62 -3.37 8.51
CA ILE A 62 8.72 -4.36 8.51
C ILE A 62 8.85 -5.02 9.88
N GLN A 63 8.70 -4.24 10.95
CA GLN A 63 8.77 -4.72 12.33
C GLN A 63 7.66 -5.73 12.64
N GLU A 64 6.42 -5.39 12.28
CA GLU A 64 5.27 -6.30 12.42
C GLU A 64 5.46 -7.60 11.62
N MET A 65 6.00 -7.54 10.41
CA MET A 65 6.28 -8.76 9.65
C MET A 65 7.35 -9.64 10.30
N LYS A 66 8.35 -9.05 10.97
CA LYS A 66 9.34 -9.81 11.76
C LYS A 66 8.68 -10.47 12.98
N GLU A 67 7.81 -9.76 13.69
CA GLU A 67 7.03 -10.33 14.81
C GLU A 67 6.15 -11.48 14.34
N TYR A 68 5.46 -11.33 13.21
CA TYR A 68 4.65 -12.39 12.61
C TYR A 68 5.51 -13.60 12.20
N LEU A 69 6.70 -13.37 11.66
CA LEU A 69 7.66 -14.42 11.34
C LEU A 69 8.09 -15.20 12.60
N GLU A 70 8.47 -14.51 13.67
CA GLU A 70 8.87 -15.15 14.93
C GLU A 70 7.74 -16.00 15.51
N LEU A 71 6.51 -15.49 15.47
CA LEU A 71 5.34 -16.29 15.82
C LEU A 71 5.21 -17.51 14.89
N CYS A 72 5.40 -17.35 13.58
CA CYS A 72 5.37 -18.48 12.64
C CYS A 72 6.35 -19.59 12.99
N LEU A 73 7.58 -19.23 13.36
CA LEU A 73 8.64 -20.15 13.74
C LEU A 73 8.35 -20.93 15.03
N GLN A 74 7.54 -20.39 15.94
CA GLN A 74 7.09 -21.10 17.15
C GLN A 74 6.09 -22.24 16.87
N GLY A 75 5.56 -22.34 15.64
CA GLY A 75 4.63 -23.40 15.27
C GLY A 75 3.22 -23.21 15.85
N PRO A 76 2.36 -24.25 15.82
CA PRO A 76 0.91 -24.11 16.03
C PRO A 76 0.47 -23.46 17.36
N SER A 77 1.32 -23.50 18.39
CA SER A 77 1.05 -22.87 19.70
C SER A 77 0.85 -21.35 19.62
N SER A 78 1.41 -20.69 18.61
CA SER A 78 1.32 -19.24 18.43
C SER A 78 0.17 -18.78 17.51
N ILE A 79 -0.68 -19.70 17.02
CA ILE A 79 -1.81 -19.39 16.14
C ILE A 79 -2.74 -18.32 16.75
N PRO A 80 -3.11 -18.34 18.04
CA PRO A 80 -3.95 -17.31 18.63
C PRO A 80 -3.39 -15.88 18.46
N GLN A 81 -2.08 -15.71 18.69
CA GLN A 81 -1.39 -14.43 18.58
C GLN A 81 -1.33 -13.96 17.12
N ARG A 82 -1.05 -14.87 16.19
CA ARG A 82 -1.06 -14.59 14.74
C ARG A 82 -2.44 -14.13 14.27
N LYS A 83 -3.50 -14.79 14.73
CA LYS A 83 -4.89 -14.41 14.41
C LYS A 83 -5.21 -13.01 14.92
N GLN A 84 -4.87 -12.72 16.16
CA GLN A 84 -5.13 -11.40 16.76
C GLN A 84 -4.41 -10.28 15.99
N MET A 85 -3.18 -10.53 15.52
CA MET A 85 -2.44 -9.57 14.72
C MET A 85 -3.10 -9.31 13.36
N LEU A 86 -3.58 -10.36 12.69
CA LEU A 86 -4.29 -10.24 11.42
C LEU A 86 -5.65 -9.57 11.59
N GLU A 87 -6.37 -9.83 12.68
CA GLU A 87 -7.65 -9.19 13.01
C GLU A 87 -7.50 -7.67 13.15
N ARG A 88 -6.50 -7.19 13.89
CA ARG A 88 -6.20 -5.75 14.00
C ARG A 88 -5.94 -5.11 12.63
N LYS A 89 -5.20 -5.80 11.75
CA LYS A 89 -4.93 -5.30 10.39
C LYS A 89 -6.18 -5.32 9.52
N GLN A 90 -7.04 -6.33 9.67
CA GLN A 90 -8.31 -6.41 8.98
C GLN A 90 -9.23 -5.24 9.38
N GLU A 91 -9.35 -4.94 10.67
CA GLU A 91 -10.14 -3.81 11.17
C GLU A 91 -9.63 -2.47 10.62
N ALA A 92 -8.32 -2.26 10.65
CA ALA A 92 -7.70 -1.06 10.08
C ALA A 92 -8.00 -0.91 8.58
N LEU A 93 -7.89 -1.99 7.80
CA LEU A 93 -8.23 -1.98 6.37
C LEU A 93 -9.71 -1.66 6.13
N ARG A 94 -10.63 -2.21 6.94
CA ARG A 94 -12.06 -1.88 6.85
C ARG A 94 -12.32 -0.40 7.12
N SER A 95 -11.64 0.17 8.11
CA SER A 95 -11.72 1.60 8.40
C SER A 95 -11.21 2.44 7.22
N THR A 96 -10.09 2.05 6.61
CA THR A 96 -9.59 2.71 5.38
C THR A 96 -10.56 2.62 4.22
N ILE A 97 -11.19 1.46 4.00
CA ILE A 97 -12.22 1.29 2.96
C ILE A 97 -13.35 2.29 3.16
N GLN A 98 -13.89 2.39 4.38
CA GLN A 98 -14.96 3.33 4.69
C GLN A 98 -14.56 4.79 4.40
N GLN A 99 -13.35 5.20 4.79
CA GLN A 99 -12.86 6.56 4.52
C GLN A 99 -12.71 6.85 3.01
N LEU A 100 -12.31 5.84 2.24
CA LEU A 100 -12.22 5.95 0.77
C LEU A 100 -13.61 6.06 0.15
N GLU A 101 -14.59 5.28 0.63
CA GLU A 101 -15.99 5.36 0.19
C GLU A 101 -16.59 6.76 0.48
N GLU A 102 -16.33 7.32 1.66
CA GLU A 102 -16.76 8.68 2.02
C GLU A 102 -16.12 9.74 1.10
N SER A 103 -14.84 9.55 0.76
CA SER A 103 -14.11 10.44 -0.16
C SER A 103 -14.67 10.37 -1.58
N VAL A 104 -15.00 9.18 -2.07
CA VAL A 104 -15.65 8.97 -3.38
C VAL A 104 -17.01 9.63 -3.39
N ALA A 105 -17.84 9.43 -2.35
CA ALA A 105 -19.15 10.06 -2.25
C ALA A 105 -19.10 11.59 -2.29
N TYR A 106 -18.07 12.19 -1.67
CA TYR A 106 -17.84 13.64 -1.76
C TYR A 106 -17.51 14.08 -3.19
N ILE A 107 -16.65 13.34 -3.89
CA ILE A 107 -16.30 13.62 -5.29
C ILE A 107 -17.53 13.51 -6.18
N ASP A 108 -18.33 12.46 -6.04
CA ASP A 108 -19.54 12.24 -6.83
C ASP A 108 -20.57 13.36 -6.63
N TRP A 109 -20.75 13.78 -5.37
CA TRP A 109 -21.58 14.94 -5.05
C TRP A 109 -21.05 16.21 -5.71
N LYS A 110 -19.72 16.45 -5.68
CA LYS A 110 -19.12 17.62 -6.33
C LYS A 110 -19.26 17.60 -7.85
N GLN A 111 -19.10 16.44 -8.49
CA GLN A 111 -19.31 16.29 -9.94
C GLN A 111 -20.77 16.65 -10.29
N THR A 112 -21.74 16.09 -9.56
CA THR A 112 -23.16 16.39 -9.75
C THR A 112 -23.46 17.89 -9.58
N PHE A 113 -22.91 18.51 -8.55
CA PHE A 113 -23.04 19.96 -8.34
C PHE A 113 -22.52 20.75 -9.55
N TYR A 114 -21.36 20.39 -10.09
CA TYR A 114 -20.82 21.07 -11.26
C TYR A 114 -21.65 20.82 -12.53
N ASP A 115 -22.19 19.62 -12.72
CA ASP A 115 -23.11 19.33 -13.83
C ASP A 115 -24.38 20.21 -13.76
N GLU A 116 -24.94 20.41 -12.57
CA GLU A 116 -26.09 21.30 -12.37
C GLU A 116 -25.76 22.77 -12.65
N VAL A 117 -24.58 23.22 -12.22
CA VAL A 117 -24.08 24.58 -12.50
C VAL A 117 -23.90 24.80 -14.00
N LEU A 118 -23.25 23.86 -14.69
CA LEU A 118 -23.04 23.91 -16.14
C LEU A 118 -24.36 23.86 -16.92
N ALA A 119 -25.34 23.10 -16.42
CA ALA A 119 -26.69 23.06 -17.00
C ALA A 119 -27.54 24.30 -16.66
N GLY A 120 -27.02 25.26 -15.87
CA GLY A 120 -27.75 26.45 -15.43
C GLY A 120 -28.89 26.16 -14.45
N LYS A 121 -28.96 24.95 -13.89
CA LYS A 121 -29.99 24.53 -12.92
C LYS A 121 -29.73 25.09 -11.52
N ARG A 122 -28.48 25.45 -11.24
CA ARG A 122 -28.02 25.97 -9.95
C ARG A 122 -26.94 27.04 -10.16
N PRO A 123 -26.91 28.14 -9.39
CA PRO A 123 -25.80 29.09 -9.45
C PRO A 123 -24.52 28.49 -8.86
N TYR A 124 -23.36 28.93 -9.38
CA TYR A 124 -22.08 28.60 -8.76
C TYR A 124 -21.90 29.39 -7.46
N GLU A 125 -21.62 28.66 -6.38
CA GLU A 125 -21.31 29.22 -5.07
C GLU A 125 -19.92 28.76 -4.65
N SER A 126 -19.09 29.70 -4.20
CA SER A 126 -17.73 29.44 -3.77
C SER A 126 -17.57 29.84 -2.30
N ASN A 127 -16.96 28.95 -1.53
CA ASN A 127 -16.50 29.29 -0.18
C ASN A 127 -15.24 30.18 -0.21
N LEU A 128 -14.63 30.39 -1.39
CA LEU A 128 -13.38 31.13 -1.55
C LEU A 128 -13.56 32.49 -2.24
N ILE A 129 -14.67 32.70 -2.95
CA ILE A 129 -14.93 33.93 -3.72
C ILE A 129 -16.34 34.42 -3.38
N PRO A 130 -16.56 35.70 -3.06
CA PRO A 130 -17.87 36.25 -2.80
C PRO A 130 -18.83 36.05 -3.98
N ALA A 131 -20.11 35.79 -3.68
CA ALA A 131 -21.16 35.71 -4.69
C ALA A 131 -21.26 37.05 -5.46
N GLY A 132 -21.03 37.01 -6.78
CA GLY A 132 -21.05 38.18 -7.67
C GLY A 132 -19.68 38.72 -8.12
N GLY A 133 -18.57 38.15 -7.65
CA GLY A 133 -17.23 38.56 -8.06
C GLY A 133 -16.82 38.03 -9.44
N GLN A 134 -17.27 38.68 -10.51
CA GLN A 134 -16.57 38.60 -11.80
C GLN A 134 -15.10 39.00 -11.57
N THR A 135 -14.21 38.12 -12.01
CA THR A 135 -12.77 38.10 -11.77
C THR A 135 -12.04 39.41 -12.10
N GLU A 136 -11.51 40.08 -11.08
CA GLU A 136 -10.45 41.09 -11.23
C GLU A 136 -9.04 40.54 -10.88
N TYR A 137 -8.92 39.21 -10.69
CA TYR A 137 -7.65 38.56 -10.35
C TYR A 137 -6.64 38.41 -11.52
N ALA A 138 -6.89 39.04 -12.67
CA ALA A 138 -5.99 39.00 -13.82
C ALA A 138 -4.90 40.11 -13.84
N LYS A 139 -4.62 40.81 -12.73
CA LYS A 139 -3.72 41.98 -12.73
C LYS A 139 -2.56 42.01 -11.73
N THR A 140 -2.17 40.88 -11.13
CA THR A 140 -0.89 40.83 -10.42
C THR A 140 0.01 39.77 -11.04
N GLY A 141 0.69 40.19 -12.11
CA GLY A 141 1.81 39.45 -12.68
C GLY A 141 2.92 39.27 -11.66
N ARG A 142 2.98 38.08 -11.06
CA ARG A 142 4.24 37.50 -10.60
C ARG A 142 4.63 36.41 -11.57
N ASP A 143 5.78 36.67 -12.19
CA ASP A 143 6.58 35.77 -13.00
C ASP A 143 6.75 34.39 -12.31
N PRO A 144 6.51 33.27 -13.00
CA PRO A 144 6.68 31.93 -12.43
C PRO A 144 8.15 31.48 -12.22
N ASN A 145 9.15 32.38 -12.30
CA ASN A 145 10.56 32.05 -12.12
C ASN A 145 11.30 32.81 -11.00
N LEU A 146 10.62 33.13 -9.89
CA LEU A 146 11.27 33.59 -8.64
C LEU A 146 10.88 32.72 -7.44
#